data_AF-A0A3D1TV92-F1
#
_entry.id   AF-A0A3D1TV92-F1
#
_cell.length_a   1.000
_cell.length_b   1.000
_cell.length_c   1.000
_cell.angle_alpha   90.00
_cell.angle_beta   90.00
_cell.angle_gamma   90.00
#
_symmetry.space_group_name_H-M   'P 1'
#
loop_
_entity.id
_entity.type
_entity.pdbx_description
1 polymer ?
#
loop_
_entity_poly.entity_id
_entity_poly.type
_entity_poly.pdbx_seq_one_letter_code
_entity_poly.pdbx_strand_id
1 'polypeptide(L)'
;GAKTTLDGVSFVLRANADNFPEVRLNVVAEQTAVKTLQRALTVSRPSRTANVVVVRYESPDQGLVREVPNVLAGRFISHRQEVQKTEARSVAQFLRQQLDTLSDQLVESEKTLQSFRESAHIVNLPAEGTAQVSRLANLQADRSSIDAERVALAALLTEVRSAAARTGPDDPSPYRRMLAFPTLFKNPATNETLRALIDLEGQRSELLVRRTRSDPDVIALTARIKELETQLQQTSETYLQGLTNQVAALDATLAQFGTELERIPAKEVEFARLERRPKILEDIYT
;
A
#
# COMPACT_ATOMS: atom_id res chain seq x y z
N GLY A 1 -74.13 36.64 27.06
CA GLY A 1 -75.35 35.86 27.36
C GLY A 1 -75.00 34.56 28.05
N ALA A 2 -76.00 33.82 28.54
CA ALA A 2 -75.84 32.44 28.99
C ALA A 2 -75.51 31.52 27.80
N LYS A 3 -74.81 30.41 28.06
CA LYS A 3 -74.48 29.39 27.04
C LYS A 3 -75.72 28.58 26.73
N THR A 4 -76.13 28.57 25.47
CA THR A 4 -77.31 27.85 24.98
C THR A 4 -76.86 26.75 24.04
N THR A 5 -77.48 25.56 24.16
CA THR A 5 -77.17 24.40 23.32
C THR A 5 -78.42 23.99 22.56
N LEU A 6 -78.31 23.86 21.24
CA LEU A 6 -79.38 23.46 20.33
C LEU A 6 -78.80 22.44 19.33
N ASP A 7 -79.42 21.26 19.21
CA ASP A 7 -79.05 20.19 18.26
C ASP A 7 -77.54 19.89 18.17
N GLY A 8 -76.87 19.76 19.32
CA GLY A 8 -75.45 19.41 19.41
C GLY A 8 -74.47 20.57 19.19
N VAL A 9 -74.97 21.78 18.90
CA VAL A 9 -74.17 23.00 18.77
C VAL A 9 -74.38 23.88 19.99
N SER A 10 -73.29 24.33 20.61
CA SER A 10 -73.33 25.27 21.73
C SER A 10 -72.90 26.66 21.27
N PHE A 11 -73.68 27.67 21.59
CA PHE A 11 -73.39 29.07 21.25
C PHE A 11 -73.69 30.00 22.42
N VAL A 12 -73.13 31.20 22.36
CA VAL A 12 -73.35 32.25 23.35
C VAL A 12 -73.75 33.51 22.61
N LEU A 13 -74.89 34.08 22.96
CA LEU A 13 -75.33 35.35 22.40
C LEU A 13 -74.47 36.49 22.98
N ARG A 14 -73.92 37.32 22.08
CA ARG A 14 -73.16 38.53 22.44
C ARG A 14 -74.13 39.59 23.02
N ALA A 15 -73.62 40.55 23.78
CA ALA A 15 -74.44 41.56 24.47
C ALA A 15 -75.36 42.38 23.55
N ASN A 16 -75.02 42.50 22.26
CA ASN A 16 -75.84 43.22 21.28
C ASN A 16 -76.97 42.37 20.68
N ALA A 17 -77.12 41.10 21.09
CA ALA A 17 -78.16 40.20 20.58
C ALA A 17 -79.56 40.64 21.02
N ASP A 18 -79.68 41.33 22.16
CA ASP A 18 -80.93 41.85 22.69
C ASP A 18 -81.54 42.96 21.79
N ASN A 19 -80.74 43.53 20.87
CA ASN A 19 -81.20 44.50 19.88
C ASN A 19 -81.96 43.85 18.70
N PHE A 20 -82.07 42.52 18.67
CA PHE A 20 -82.80 41.79 17.62
C PHE A 20 -84.03 41.11 18.21
N PRO A 21 -85.25 41.41 17.69
CA PRO A 21 -86.49 40.86 18.25
C PRO A 21 -86.66 39.35 18.01
N GLU A 22 -85.96 38.76 17.05
CA GLU A 22 -85.97 37.32 16.77
C GLU A 22 -84.61 36.88 16.21
N VAL A 23 -84.04 35.78 16.74
CA VAL A 23 -82.82 35.16 16.22
C VAL A 23 -83.16 33.75 15.74
N ARG A 24 -83.07 33.51 14.43
CA ARG A 24 -83.30 32.20 13.82
C ARG A 24 -81.98 31.49 13.58
N LEU A 25 -81.91 30.25 14.04
CA LEU A 25 -80.75 29.38 13.88
C LEU A 25 -81.14 28.22 12.96
N ASN A 26 -80.26 27.89 12.01
CA ASN A 26 -80.46 26.75 11.13
C ASN A 26 -79.29 25.78 11.30
N VAL A 27 -79.59 24.55 11.69
CA VAL A 27 -78.60 23.48 11.86
C VAL A 27 -78.67 22.58 10.63
N VAL A 28 -77.54 22.46 9.93
CA VAL A 28 -77.40 21.64 8.73
C VAL A 28 -76.48 20.46 8.99
N ALA A 29 -76.73 19.33 8.33
CA ALA A 29 -75.83 18.18 8.38
C ALA A 29 -74.43 18.53 7.86
N GLU A 30 -73.38 17.96 8.47
CA GLU A 30 -71.98 18.25 8.14
C GLU A 30 -71.67 18.11 6.65
N GLN A 31 -72.14 17.04 6.00
CA GLN A 31 -71.93 16.83 4.57
C GLN A 31 -72.55 17.94 3.71
N THR A 32 -73.71 18.46 4.12
CA THR A 32 -74.38 19.58 3.46
C THR A 32 -73.62 20.87 3.70
N ALA A 33 -73.12 21.10 4.92
CA ALA A 33 -72.28 22.25 5.25
C ALA A 33 -70.99 22.27 4.42
N VAL A 34 -70.31 21.13 4.30
CA VAL A 34 -69.08 20.99 3.49
C VAL A 34 -69.36 21.24 2.01
N LYS A 35 -70.44 20.66 1.45
CA LYS A 35 -70.82 20.91 0.05
C LYS A 35 -71.16 22.37 -0.21
N THR A 36 -71.88 23.01 0.71
CA THR A 36 -72.22 24.44 0.62
C THR A 36 -70.96 25.30 0.69
N LEU A 37 -70.04 25.00 1.61
CA LEU A 37 -68.75 25.66 1.73
C LEU A 37 -67.91 25.50 0.46
N GLN A 38 -67.81 24.29 -0.10
CA GLN A 38 -67.07 24.01 -1.33
C GLN A 38 -67.67 24.72 -2.55
N ARG A 39 -68.99 24.83 -2.64
CA ARG A 39 -69.67 25.57 -3.73
C ARG A 39 -69.46 27.08 -3.63
N ALA A 40 -69.41 27.61 -2.41
CA ALA A 40 -69.21 29.02 -2.13
C ALA A 40 -67.73 29.46 -2.15
N LEU A 41 -66.80 28.49 -2.13
CA LEU A 41 -65.35 28.72 -2.11
C LEU A 41 -64.75 28.48 -3.50
N THR A 42 -64.18 29.53 -4.09
CA THR A 42 -63.37 29.42 -5.31
C THR A 42 -61.91 29.63 -4.99
N VAL A 43 -61.07 28.67 -5.36
CA VAL A 43 -59.61 28.79 -5.27
C VAL A 43 -59.04 28.78 -6.68
N SER A 44 -58.31 29.83 -7.05
CA SER A 44 -57.70 29.94 -8.38
C SER A 44 -56.26 30.42 -8.29
N ARG A 45 -55.49 30.12 -9.35
CA ARG A 45 -54.17 30.69 -9.58
C ARG A 45 -54.24 31.60 -10.81
N PRO A 46 -53.86 32.89 -10.70
CA PRO A 46 -53.92 33.84 -11.82
C PRO A 46 -53.09 33.41 -13.03
N SER A 47 -51.99 32.69 -12.82
CA SER A 47 -51.21 32.04 -13.88
C SER A 47 -50.46 30.82 -13.34
N ARG A 48 -49.99 29.94 -14.22
CA ARG A 48 -49.18 28.76 -13.83
C ARG A 48 -47.82 29.13 -13.23
N THR A 49 -47.32 30.33 -13.49
CA THR A 49 -46.03 30.84 -13.01
C THR A 49 -46.16 31.79 -11.82
N ALA A 50 -47.38 32.25 -11.49
CA ALA A 50 -47.60 33.12 -10.34
C ALA A 50 -47.56 32.32 -9.03
N ASN A 51 -46.74 32.78 -8.08
CA ASN A 51 -46.67 32.24 -6.72
C ASN A 51 -47.78 32.76 -5.80
N VAL A 52 -48.94 33.12 -6.37
CA VAL A 52 -50.08 33.71 -5.66
C VAL A 52 -51.31 32.83 -5.83
N VAL A 53 -52.00 32.55 -4.73
CA VAL A 53 -53.29 31.83 -4.71
C VAL A 53 -54.37 32.83 -4.35
N VAL A 54 -55.42 32.89 -5.16
CA VAL A 54 -56.59 33.72 -4.89
C VAL A 54 -57.66 32.82 -4.27
N VAL A 55 -58.09 33.18 -3.06
CA VAL A 55 -59.16 32.50 -2.34
C VAL A 55 -60.35 33.46 -2.27
N ARG A 56 -61.47 33.07 -2.88
CA ARG A 56 -62.72 33.82 -2.89
C ARG A 56 -63.79 33.01 -2.19
N TYR A 57 -64.48 33.64 -1.26
CA TYR A 57 -65.61 33.05 -0.55
C TYR A 57 -66.79 34.00 -0.58
N GLU A 58 -67.96 33.51 -0.99
CA GLU A 58 -69.19 34.28 -1.12
C GLU A 58 -70.24 33.79 -0.12
N SER A 59 -70.76 34.70 0.70
CA SER A 59 -71.81 34.38 1.69
C SER A 59 -72.63 35.63 2.02
N PRO A 60 -73.92 35.49 2.37
CA PRO A 60 -74.73 36.58 2.91
C PRO A 60 -74.27 37.06 4.30
N ASP A 61 -73.51 36.23 5.02
CA ASP A 61 -73.02 36.54 6.37
C ASP A 61 -71.66 37.26 6.31
N GLN A 62 -71.67 38.54 6.70
CA GLN A 62 -70.47 39.40 6.72
C GLN A 62 -69.35 38.84 7.61
N GLY A 63 -69.69 38.14 8.70
CA GLY A 63 -68.72 37.49 9.58
C GLY A 63 -68.04 36.32 8.88
N LEU A 64 -68.82 35.44 8.24
CA LEU A 64 -68.28 34.28 7.51
C LEU A 64 -67.43 34.70 6.30
N VAL A 65 -67.83 35.75 5.57
CA VAL A 65 -67.05 36.29 4.43
C VAL A 65 -65.62 36.66 4.85
N ARG A 66 -65.45 37.18 6.08
CA ARG A 66 -64.14 37.51 6.64
C ARG A 66 -63.43 36.30 7.24
N GLU A 67 -64.13 35.48 8.03
CA GLU A 67 -63.48 34.44 8.83
C GLU A 67 -63.02 33.25 7.98
N VAL A 68 -63.83 32.80 7.03
CA VAL A 68 -63.55 31.57 6.26
C VAL A 68 -62.23 31.67 5.47
N PRO A 69 -61.96 32.72 4.65
CA PRO A 69 -60.69 32.83 3.94
C PRO A 69 -59.49 32.95 4.88
N ASN A 70 -59.62 33.70 5.99
CA ASN A 70 -58.54 33.89 6.96
C ASN A 70 -58.17 32.59 7.68
N VAL A 71 -59.17 31.79 8.08
CA VAL A 71 -58.95 30.49 8.71
C VAL A 71 -58.30 29.51 7.72
N LEU A 72 -58.79 29.46 6.47
CA LEU A 72 -58.19 28.62 5.43
C LEU A 72 -56.74 29.02 5.14
N ALA A 73 -56.45 30.31 5.01
CA ALA A 73 -55.10 30.83 4.82
C ALA A 73 -54.18 30.45 6.00
N GLY A 74 -54.63 30.67 7.25
CA GLY A 74 -53.86 30.32 8.45
C GLY A 74 -53.58 28.82 8.56
N ARG A 75 -54.56 27.96 8.24
CA ARG A 75 -54.40 26.49 8.20
C ARG A 75 -53.42 26.07 7.11
N PHE A 76 -53.54 26.62 5.91
CA PHE A 76 -52.63 26.31 4.80
C PHE A 76 -51.18 26.72 5.12
N ILE A 77 -50.97 27.92 5.67
CA ILE A 77 -49.64 28.39 6.09
C ILE A 77 -49.06 27.46 7.16
N SER A 78 -49.84 27.11 8.18
CA SER A 78 -49.40 26.22 9.27
C SER A 78 -49.02 24.84 8.75
N HIS A 79 -49.86 24.23 7.91
CA HIS A 79 -49.59 22.93 7.30
C HIS A 79 -48.34 22.97 6.41
N ARG A 80 -48.18 24.02 5.59
CA ARG A 80 -46.99 24.18 4.74
C ARG A 80 -45.70 24.31 5.56
N GLN A 81 -45.73 25.04 6.67
CA GLN A 81 -44.59 25.13 7.58
C GLN A 81 -44.26 23.79 8.23
N GLU A 82 -45.27 23.00 8.59
CA GLU A 82 -45.08 21.68 9.19
C GLU A 82 -44.51 20.66 8.18
N VAL A 83 -44.99 20.68 6.94
CA VAL A 83 -44.41 19.91 5.83
C VAL A 83 -42.96 20.31 5.59
N GLN A 84 -42.65 21.61 5.47
CA GLN A 84 -41.26 22.08 5.29
C GLN A 84 -40.34 21.68 6.45
N LYS A 85 -40.81 21.75 7.70
CA LYS A 85 -40.04 21.30 8.87
C LYS A 85 -39.77 19.79 8.83
N THR A 86 -40.75 19.01 8.39
CA THR A 86 -40.63 17.55 8.30
C THR A 86 -39.66 17.17 7.19
N GLU A 87 -39.76 17.78 6.01
CA GLU A 87 -38.81 17.60 4.91
C GLU A 87 -37.38 17.96 5.33
N ALA A 88 -37.17 19.13 5.95
CA ALA A 88 -35.86 19.55 6.43
C ALA A 88 -35.27 18.57 7.47
N ARG A 89 -36.09 18.02 8.38
CA ARG A 89 -35.67 17.00 9.34
C ARG A 89 -35.29 15.69 8.66
N SER A 90 -36.06 15.23 7.69
CA SER A 90 -35.77 14.01 6.92
C SER A 90 -34.47 14.14 6.14
N VAL A 91 -34.23 15.30 5.50
CA VAL A 91 -32.96 15.59 4.81
C VAL A 91 -31.80 15.60 5.80
N ALA A 92 -31.95 16.25 6.95
CA ALA A 92 -30.89 16.26 7.98
C ALA A 92 -30.60 14.86 8.54
N GLN A 93 -31.63 14.03 8.74
CA GLN A 93 -31.47 12.65 9.19
C GLN A 93 -30.76 11.79 8.13
N PHE A 94 -31.16 11.93 6.87
CA PHE A 94 -30.50 11.26 5.76
C PHE A 94 -29.02 11.63 5.68
N LEU A 95 -28.68 12.92 5.74
CA LEU A 95 -27.30 13.39 5.73
C LEU A 95 -26.48 12.86 6.92
N ARG A 96 -27.07 12.80 8.13
CA ARG A 96 -26.40 12.19 9.29
C ARG A 96 -26.11 10.71 9.07
N GLN A 97 -27.07 9.94 8.56
CA GLN A 97 -26.85 8.52 8.26
C GLN A 97 -25.76 8.32 7.19
N GLN A 98 -25.69 9.19 6.19
CA GLN A 98 -24.61 9.17 5.21
C GLN A 98 -23.25 9.49 5.84
N LEU A 99 -23.19 10.50 6.73
CA LEU A 99 -21.97 10.86 7.46
C LEU A 99 -21.50 9.72 8.37
N ASP A 100 -22.40 9.08 9.11
CA ASP A 100 -22.07 7.93 9.96
C ASP A 100 -21.51 6.77 9.12
N THR A 101 -22.15 6.48 7.98
CA THR A 101 -21.69 5.44 7.05
C THR A 101 -20.31 5.76 6.48
N LEU A 102 -20.05 7.01 6.07
CA LEU A 102 -18.75 7.45 5.57
C LEU A 102 -17.68 7.39 6.67
N SER A 103 -18.03 7.77 7.90
CA SER A 103 -17.12 7.69 9.04
C SER A 103 -16.71 6.25 9.34
N ASP A 104 -17.66 5.32 9.35
CA ASP A 104 -17.37 3.90 9.56
C ASP A 104 -16.47 3.33 8.44
N GLN A 105 -16.75 3.71 7.19
CA GLN A 105 -15.92 3.33 6.05
C GLN A 105 -14.50 3.89 6.14
N LEU A 106 -14.35 5.14 6.61
CA LEU A 106 -13.05 5.78 6.77
C LEU A 106 -12.21 5.01 7.81
N VAL A 107 -12.77 4.76 9.00
CA VAL A 107 -12.11 4.01 10.07
C VAL A 107 -11.68 2.62 9.61
N GLU A 108 -12.53 1.89 8.91
CA GLU A 108 -12.18 0.55 8.40
C GLU A 108 -11.07 0.61 7.34
N SER A 109 -11.08 1.63 6.48
CA SER A 109 -10.05 1.81 5.46
C SER A 109 -8.68 2.19 6.06
N GLU A 110 -8.66 3.04 7.09
CA GLU A 110 -7.45 3.40 7.84
C GLU A 110 -6.87 2.19 8.57
N LYS A 111 -7.73 1.39 9.22
CA LYS A 111 -7.33 0.15 9.88
C LYS A 111 -6.75 -0.88 8.90
N THR A 112 -7.33 -0.98 7.70
CA THR A 112 -6.80 -1.85 6.63
C THR A 112 -5.41 -1.39 6.20
N LEU A 113 -5.22 -0.07 5.99
CA LEU A 113 -3.92 0.50 5.62
C LEU A 113 -2.88 0.29 6.73
N GLN A 114 -3.27 0.50 7.98
CA GLN A 114 -2.40 0.26 9.14
C GLN A 114 -1.96 -1.20 9.21
N SER A 115 -2.91 -2.15 9.12
CA SER A 115 -2.61 -3.59 9.18
C SER A 115 -1.68 -4.03 8.05
N PHE A 116 -1.86 -3.45 6.84
CA PHE A 116 -0.97 -3.69 5.72
C PHE A 116 0.46 -3.18 6.02
N ARG A 117 0.61 -1.94 6.49
CA ARG A 117 1.91 -1.37 6.89
C ARG A 117 2.62 -2.22 7.95
N GLU A 118 1.89 -2.67 8.97
CA GLU A 118 2.40 -3.53 10.04
C GLU A 118 2.85 -4.90 9.50
N SER A 119 2.00 -5.58 8.72
CA SER A 119 2.32 -6.91 8.17
C SER A 119 3.52 -6.89 7.22
N ALA A 120 3.64 -5.84 6.41
CA ALA A 120 4.67 -5.72 5.41
C ALA A 120 5.96 -5.04 5.93
N HIS A 121 5.96 -4.60 7.20
CA HIS A 121 7.07 -3.87 7.84
C HIS A 121 7.48 -2.60 7.07
N ILE A 122 6.54 -2.00 6.34
CA ILE A 122 6.79 -0.88 5.45
C ILE A 122 6.77 0.41 6.27
N VAL A 123 7.95 0.94 6.58
CA VAL A 123 8.10 2.31 7.10
C VAL A 123 8.15 3.31 5.94
N ASN A 124 8.84 2.97 4.85
CA ASN A 124 8.93 3.79 3.64
C ASN A 124 9.29 2.92 2.41
N LEU A 125 8.29 2.63 1.56
CA LEU A 125 8.40 1.67 0.45
C LEU A 125 9.41 2.08 -0.64
N PRO A 126 9.44 3.35 -1.10
CA PRO A 126 10.50 3.83 -2.02
C PRO A 126 11.92 3.70 -1.46
N ALA A 127 12.11 3.99 -0.17
CA ALA A 127 13.43 3.88 0.48
C ALA A 127 13.86 2.41 0.58
N GLU A 128 12.93 1.51 0.89
CA GLU A 128 13.16 0.07 0.91
C GLU A 128 13.52 -0.46 -0.48
N GLY A 129 12.79 -0.09 -1.53
CA GLY A 129 13.13 -0.46 -2.91
C GLY A 129 14.55 -0.03 -3.30
N THR A 130 14.94 1.20 -2.96
CA THR A 130 16.30 1.72 -3.23
C THR A 130 17.38 0.95 -2.48
N ALA A 131 17.12 0.60 -1.21
CA ALA A 131 18.04 -0.20 -0.40
C ALA A 131 18.21 -1.62 -0.95
N GLN A 132 17.12 -2.26 -1.40
CA GLN A 132 17.16 -3.59 -2.01
C GLN A 132 17.94 -3.60 -3.34
N VAL A 133 17.75 -2.59 -4.20
CA VAL A 133 18.53 -2.44 -5.44
C VAL A 133 20.01 -2.26 -5.15
N SER A 134 20.35 -1.44 -4.15
CA SER A 134 21.75 -1.25 -3.73
C SER A 134 22.37 -2.55 -3.22
N ARG A 135 21.61 -3.33 -2.44
CA ARG A 135 22.05 -4.65 -1.95
C ARG A 135 22.27 -5.64 -3.09
N LEU A 136 21.39 -5.65 -4.09
CA LEU A 136 21.54 -6.47 -5.30
C LEU A 136 22.83 -6.12 -6.05
N ALA A 137 23.09 -4.82 -6.27
CA ALA A 137 24.30 -4.36 -6.94
C ALA A 137 25.57 -4.82 -6.21
N ASN A 138 25.58 -4.74 -4.87
CA ASN A 138 26.70 -5.21 -4.06
C ASN A 138 26.90 -6.73 -4.18
N LEU A 139 25.83 -7.53 -4.09
CA LEU A 139 25.93 -8.99 -4.26
C LEU A 139 26.44 -9.38 -5.66
N GLN A 140 26.02 -8.66 -6.69
CA GLN A 140 26.50 -8.88 -8.07
C GLN A 140 27.98 -8.50 -8.22
N ALA A 141 28.42 -7.42 -7.58
CA ALA A 141 29.81 -7.01 -7.56
C ALA A 141 30.70 -8.05 -6.85
N ASP A 142 30.27 -8.52 -5.67
CA ASP A 142 30.97 -9.57 -4.91
C ASP A 142 31.08 -10.86 -5.73
N ARG A 143 29.98 -11.30 -6.33
CA ARG A 143 29.94 -12.49 -7.20
C ARG A 143 30.89 -12.34 -8.38
N SER A 144 30.89 -11.19 -9.03
CA SER A 144 31.76 -10.93 -10.19
C SER A 144 33.23 -10.92 -9.80
N SER A 145 33.57 -10.34 -8.64
CA SER A 145 34.93 -10.33 -8.12
C SER A 145 35.44 -11.73 -7.81
N ILE A 146 34.65 -12.55 -7.13
CA ILE A 146 35.01 -13.94 -6.77
C ILE A 146 35.09 -14.81 -8.02
N ASP A 147 34.18 -14.65 -8.98
CA ASP A 147 34.19 -15.41 -10.23
C ASP A 147 35.41 -15.06 -11.10
N ALA A 148 35.79 -13.79 -11.17
CA ALA A 148 37.02 -13.38 -11.85
C ALA A 148 38.26 -14.03 -11.22
N GLU A 149 38.32 -14.06 -9.88
CA GLU A 149 39.39 -14.76 -9.16
C GLU A 149 39.41 -16.27 -9.46
N ARG A 150 38.23 -16.90 -9.44
CA ARG A 150 38.05 -18.33 -9.76
C ARG A 150 38.53 -18.67 -11.17
N VAL A 151 38.12 -17.89 -12.17
CA VAL A 151 38.50 -18.09 -13.57
C VAL A 151 40.00 -17.90 -13.77
N ALA A 152 40.57 -16.85 -13.18
CA ALA A 152 42.00 -16.57 -13.30
C ALA A 152 42.86 -17.67 -12.63
N LEU A 153 42.45 -18.16 -11.45
CA LEU A 153 43.13 -19.27 -10.79
C LEU A 153 43.03 -20.57 -11.59
N ALA A 154 41.86 -20.89 -12.16
CA ALA A 154 41.67 -22.07 -13.00
C ALA A 154 42.57 -22.03 -14.24
N ALA A 155 42.69 -20.87 -14.88
CA ALA A 155 43.59 -20.66 -16.02
C ALA A 155 45.06 -20.86 -15.61
N LEU A 156 45.48 -20.26 -14.49
CA LEU A 156 46.83 -20.41 -13.96
C LEU A 156 47.16 -21.87 -13.63
N LEU A 157 46.26 -22.61 -12.97
CA LEU A 157 46.48 -24.02 -12.66
C LEU A 157 46.61 -24.87 -13.93
N THR A 158 45.81 -24.58 -14.95
CA THR A 158 45.92 -25.25 -16.25
C THR A 158 47.28 -24.97 -16.90
N GLU A 159 47.71 -23.71 -16.88
CA GLU A 159 49.01 -23.29 -17.42
C GLU A 159 50.17 -23.97 -16.67
N VAL A 160 50.17 -23.92 -15.34
CA VAL A 160 51.21 -24.51 -14.48
C VAL A 160 51.29 -26.03 -14.68
N ARG A 161 50.16 -26.75 -14.72
CA ARG A 161 50.14 -28.19 -15.03
C ARG A 161 50.70 -28.49 -16.41
N SER A 162 50.32 -27.70 -17.41
CA SER A 162 50.80 -27.88 -18.79
C SER A 162 52.30 -27.61 -18.92
N ALA A 163 52.83 -26.67 -18.15
CA ALA A 163 54.25 -26.38 -18.05
C ALA A 163 54.98 -27.51 -17.30
N ALA A 164 54.45 -27.98 -16.17
CA ALA A 164 55.03 -29.07 -15.38
C ALA A 164 55.18 -30.37 -16.18
N ALA A 165 54.27 -30.65 -17.13
CA ALA A 165 54.40 -31.79 -18.04
C ALA A 165 55.57 -31.68 -19.04
N ARG A 166 56.10 -30.47 -19.25
CA ARG A 166 57.20 -30.18 -20.20
C ARG A 166 58.51 -29.83 -19.52
N THR A 167 58.48 -29.53 -18.22
CA THR A 167 59.63 -29.13 -17.40
C THR A 167 60.56 -30.32 -17.17
N GLY A 168 61.84 -30.15 -17.45
CA GLY A 168 62.88 -31.13 -17.13
C GLY A 168 63.24 -31.12 -15.63
N PRO A 169 63.94 -32.15 -15.11
CA PRO A 169 64.26 -32.26 -13.68
C PRO A 169 65.08 -31.09 -13.10
N ASP A 170 65.86 -30.41 -13.95
CA ASP A 170 66.75 -29.32 -13.55
C ASP A 170 66.15 -27.93 -13.79
N ASP A 171 65.04 -27.86 -14.53
CA ASP A 171 64.39 -26.60 -14.85
C ASP A 171 63.72 -26.00 -13.60
N PRO A 172 63.55 -24.66 -13.56
CA PRO A 172 62.75 -24.03 -12.52
C PRO A 172 61.32 -24.57 -12.49
N SER A 173 60.79 -24.76 -11.29
CA SER A 173 59.43 -25.20 -11.05
C SER A 173 58.44 -24.21 -11.68
N PRO A 174 57.49 -24.69 -12.50
CA PRO A 174 56.42 -23.86 -13.04
C PRO A 174 55.52 -23.26 -11.96
N TYR A 175 55.50 -23.86 -10.76
CA TYR A 175 54.74 -23.37 -9.61
C TYR A 175 55.25 -22.03 -9.09
N ARG A 176 56.46 -21.58 -9.48
CA ARG A 176 56.93 -20.20 -9.25
C ARG A 176 55.97 -19.15 -9.83
N ARG A 177 55.23 -19.46 -10.90
CA ARG A 177 54.23 -18.55 -11.49
C ARG A 177 53.08 -18.21 -10.53
N MET A 178 52.84 -19.04 -9.51
CA MET A 178 51.85 -18.76 -8.46
C MET A 178 52.19 -17.51 -7.63
N LEU A 179 53.46 -17.06 -7.62
CA LEU A 179 53.85 -15.79 -7.00
C LEU A 179 53.12 -14.59 -7.62
N ALA A 180 52.71 -14.69 -8.88
CA ALA A 180 51.99 -13.64 -9.59
C ALA A 180 50.50 -13.58 -9.23
N PHE A 181 50.02 -14.43 -8.30
CA PHE A 181 48.62 -14.49 -7.89
C PHE A 181 48.47 -14.15 -6.40
N PRO A 182 48.33 -12.85 -6.05
CA PRO A 182 48.43 -12.39 -4.66
C PRO A 182 47.41 -13.02 -3.71
N THR A 183 46.25 -13.44 -4.22
CA THR A 183 45.21 -13.99 -3.36
C THR A 183 45.54 -15.39 -2.82
N LEU A 184 46.46 -16.12 -3.45
CA LEU A 184 46.99 -17.37 -2.89
C LEU A 184 47.76 -17.14 -1.59
N PHE A 185 48.33 -15.94 -1.38
CA PHE A 185 49.01 -15.58 -0.14
C PHE A 185 48.07 -15.32 1.03
N LYS A 186 46.75 -15.24 0.79
CA LYS A 186 45.75 -15.18 1.87
C LYS A 186 45.76 -16.47 2.70
N ASN A 187 46.26 -17.57 2.15
CA ASN A 187 46.50 -18.81 2.88
C ASN A 187 47.97 -18.88 3.36
N PRO A 188 48.24 -18.80 4.68
CA PRO A 188 49.60 -18.85 5.23
C PRO A 188 50.37 -20.11 4.82
N ALA A 189 49.70 -21.27 4.75
CA ALA A 189 50.32 -22.54 4.40
C ALA A 189 50.82 -22.55 2.94
N THR A 190 50.08 -21.92 2.03
CA THR A 190 50.49 -21.80 0.62
C THR A 190 51.74 -20.93 0.48
N ASN A 191 51.79 -19.82 1.22
CA ASN A 191 52.96 -18.93 1.23
C ASN A 191 54.22 -19.62 1.79
N GLU A 192 54.08 -20.37 2.89
CA GLU A 192 55.18 -21.16 3.47
C GLU A 192 55.69 -22.24 2.51
N THR A 193 54.77 -22.97 1.87
CA THR A 193 55.13 -24.02 0.89
C THR A 193 55.87 -23.43 -0.31
N LEU A 194 55.44 -22.25 -0.80
CA LEU A 194 56.08 -21.58 -1.93
C LEU A 194 57.48 -21.05 -1.59
N ARG A 195 57.70 -20.55 -0.37
CA ARG A 195 59.03 -20.17 0.11
C ARG A 195 59.95 -21.39 0.22
N ALA A 196 59.48 -22.46 0.84
CA ALA A 196 60.24 -23.71 0.95
C ALA A 196 60.61 -24.29 -0.43
N LEU A 197 59.71 -24.17 -1.42
CA LEU A 197 59.98 -24.56 -2.80
C LEU A 197 61.15 -23.76 -3.37
N ILE A 198 61.10 -22.43 -3.29
CA ILE A 198 62.14 -21.54 -3.83
C ILE A 198 63.49 -21.80 -3.17
N ASP A 199 63.51 -22.00 -1.85
CA ASP A 199 64.74 -22.27 -1.09
C ASP A 199 65.38 -23.59 -1.49
N LEU A 200 64.59 -24.68 -1.58
CA LEU A 200 65.10 -25.99 -1.98
C LEU A 200 65.57 -26.01 -3.44
N GLU A 201 64.88 -25.29 -4.33
CA GLU A 201 65.34 -25.12 -5.70
C GLU A 201 66.68 -24.40 -5.78
N GLY A 202 66.88 -23.36 -4.97
CA GLY A 202 68.16 -22.66 -4.86
C GLY A 202 69.29 -23.59 -4.41
N GLN A 203 69.05 -24.37 -3.36
CA GLN A 203 70.00 -25.37 -2.85
C GLN A 203 70.33 -26.43 -3.91
N ARG A 204 69.31 -26.94 -4.62
CA ARG A 204 69.50 -27.91 -5.71
C ARG A 204 70.33 -27.32 -6.85
N SER A 205 70.03 -26.09 -7.26
CA SER A 205 70.78 -25.39 -8.30
C SER A 205 72.24 -25.17 -7.91
N GLU A 206 72.53 -24.80 -6.67
CA GLU A 206 73.90 -24.64 -6.18
C GLU A 206 74.65 -25.98 -6.16
N LEU A 207 74.00 -27.05 -5.69
CA LEU A 207 74.59 -28.38 -5.62
C LEU A 207 74.92 -28.95 -7.01
N LEU A 208 74.04 -28.73 -7.99
CA LEU A 208 74.22 -29.14 -9.38
C LEU A 208 75.39 -28.44 -10.10
N VAL A 209 75.92 -27.33 -9.57
CA VAL A 209 77.17 -26.72 -10.08
C VAL A 209 78.36 -27.65 -9.84
N ARG A 210 78.32 -28.48 -8.79
CA ARG A 210 79.46 -29.28 -8.31
C ARG A 210 79.21 -30.79 -8.32
N ARG A 211 77.95 -31.22 -8.41
CA ARG A 211 77.49 -32.61 -8.32
C ARG A 211 76.64 -32.99 -9.53
N THR A 212 76.57 -34.28 -9.81
CA THR A 212 75.73 -34.81 -10.89
C THR A 212 74.31 -35.10 -10.38
N ARG A 213 73.36 -35.30 -11.31
CA ARG A 213 71.98 -35.70 -11.00
C ARG A 213 71.84 -37.03 -10.26
N SER A 214 72.87 -37.88 -10.32
CA SER A 214 72.92 -39.18 -9.64
C SER A 214 73.40 -39.09 -8.20
N ASP A 215 73.81 -37.91 -7.74
CA ASP A 215 74.22 -37.69 -6.36
C ASP A 215 73.01 -37.86 -5.41
N PRO A 216 73.13 -38.63 -4.30
CA PRO A 216 72.03 -38.89 -3.38
C PRO A 216 71.35 -37.62 -2.84
N ASP A 217 72.12 -36.55 -2.59
CA ASP A 217 71.58 -35.31 -2.03
C ASP A 217 70.74 -34.55 -3.08
N VAL A 218 71.17 -34.58 -4.35
CA VAL A 218 70.40 -34.01 -5.47
C VAL A 218 69.09 -34.76 -5.67
N ILE A 219 69.10 -36.09 -5.56
CA ILE A 219 67.89 -36.92 -5.66
C ILE A 219 66.93 -36.60 -4.53
N ALA A 220 67.42 -36.49 -3.29
CA ALA A 220 66.61 -36.16 -2.12
C ALA A 220 65.96 -34.77 -2.24
N LEU A 221 66.73 -33.75 -2.65
CA LEU A 221 66.21 -32.40 -2.91
C LEU A 221 65.16 -32.40 -4.02
N THR A 222 65.40 -33.13 -5.11
CA THR A 222 64.46 -33.24 -6.24
C THR A 222 63.14 -33.88 -5.81
N ALA A 223 63.21 -34.95 -5.02
CA ALA A 223 62.02 -35.61 -4.48
C ALA A 223 61.23 -34.68 -3.55
N ARG A 224 61.91 -33.93 -2.68
CA ARG A 224 61.26 -32.98 -1.77
C ARG A 224 60.60 -31.82 -2.50
N ILE A 225 61.24 -31.30 -3.55
CA ILE A 225 60.66 -30.25 -4.40
C ILE A 225 59.38 -30.75 -5.06
N LYS A 226 59.38 -31.97 -5.61
CA LYS A 226 58.18 -32.57 -6.22
C LYS A 226 57.04 -32.79 -5.23
N GLU A 227 57.35 -33.09 -3.97
CA GLU A 227 56.37 -33.19 -2.89
C GLU A 227 55.72 -31.82 -2.61
N LEU A 228 56.52 -30.75 -2.49
CA LEU A 228 56.01 -29.39 -2.30
C LEU A 228 55.17 -28.91 -3.49
N GLU A 229 55.56 -29.23 -4.72
CA GLU A 229 54.77 -28.95 -5.92
C GLU A 229 53.40 -29.65 -5.88
N THR A 230 53.38 -30.92 -5.48
CA THR A 230 52.13 -31.69 -5.33
C THR A 230 51.25 -31.08 -4.24
N GLN A 231 51.83 -30.65 -3.13
CA GLN A 231 51.10 -29.97 -2.05
C GLN A 231 50.53 -28.62 -2.51
N LEU A 232 51.30 -27.81 -3.25
CA LEU A 232 50.83 -26.54 -3.83
C LEU A 232 49.68 -26.77 -4.81
N GLN A 233 49.76 -27.82 -5.61
CA GLN A 233 48.69 -28.19 -6.53
C GLN A 233 47.40 -28.53 -5.78
N GLN A 234 47.45 -29.43 -4.80
CA GLN A 234 46.28 -29.87 -4.04
C GLN A 234 45.63 -28.73 -3.24
N THR A 235 46.44 -27.89 -2.60
CA THR A 235 45.94 -26.73 -1.84
C THR A 235 45.27 -25.70 -2.77
N SER A 236 45.84 -25.47 -3.96
CA SER A 236 45.27 -24.55 -4.94
C SER A 236 43.98 -25.09 -5.57
N GLU A 237 43.89 -26.40 -5.84
CA GLU A 237 42.65 -27.06 -6.30
C GLU A 237 41.54 -26.96 -5.25
N THR A 238 41.88 -27.18 -3.98
CA THR A 238 40.93 -27.02 -2.87
C THR A 238 40.44 -25.58 -2.77
N TYR A 239 41.33 -24.60 -2.94
CA TYR A 239 40.95 -23.19 -2.95
C TYR A 239 40.03 -22.87 -4.14
N LEU A 240 40.33 -23.38 -5.34
CA LEU A 240 39.48 -23.23 -6.52
C LEU A 240 38.09 -23.85 -6.32
N GLN A 241 38.00 -25.02 -5.67
CA GLN A 241 36.74 -25.64 -5.30
C GLN A 241 35.95 -24.74 -4.34
N GLY A 242 36.63 -24.15 -3.34
CA GLY A 242 36.05 -23.19 -2.41
C GLY A 242 35.44 -21.96 -3.12
N LEU A 243 36.20 -21.34 -4.02
CA LEU A 243 35.71 -20.23 -4.84
C LEU A 243 34.50 -20.62 -5.71
N THR A 244 34.54 -21.82 -6.29
CA THR A 244 33.43 -22.37 -7.10
C THR A 244 32.16 -22.51 -6.26
N ASN A 245 32.27 -23.06 -5.05
CA ASN A 245 31.14 -23.20 -4.13
C ASN A 245 30.62 -21.82 -3.68
N GLN A 246 31.50 -20.85 -3.46
CA GLN A 246 31.11 -19.50 -3.07
C GLN A 246 30.34 -18.77 -4.18
N VAL A 247 30.78 -18.89 -5.43
CA VAL A 247 30.03 -18.36 -6.60
C VAL A 247 28.65 -19.01 -6.69
N ALA A 248 28.56 -20.34 -6.56
CA ALA A 248 27.28 -21.05 -6.61
C ALA A 248 26.32 -20.61 -5.48
N ALA A 249 26.84 -20.39 -4.27
CA ALA A 249 26.05 -19.89 -3.15
C ALA A 249 25.55 -18.45 -3.38
N LEU A 250 26.38 -17.59 -3.97
CA LEU A 250 25.98 -16.23 -4.36
C LEU A 250 24.95 -16.25 -5.49
N ASP A 251 25.10 -17.12 -6.49
CA ASP A 251 24.13 -17.29 -7.57
C ASP A 251 22.77 -17.74 -7.03
N ALA A 252 22.73 -18.69 -6.08
CA ALA A 252 21.51 -19.10 -5.41
C ALA A 252 20.86 -17.94 -4.60
N THR A 253 21.68 -17.16 -3.91
CA THR A 253 21.23 -15.97 -3.17
C THR A 253 20.64 -14.92 -4.11
N LEU A 254 21.32 -14.61 -5.21
CA LEU A 254 20.86 -13.68 -6.25
C LEU A 254 19.53 -14.13 -6.88
N ALA A 255 19.38 -15.44 -7.14
CA ALA A 255 18.13 -15.99 -7.66
C ALA A 255 16.96 -15.79 -6.68
N GLN A 256 17.18 -16.09 -5.39
CA GLN A 256 16.17 -15.85 -4.36
C GLN A 256 15.82 -14.35 -4.25
N PHE A 257 16.82 -13.48 -4.24
CA PHE A 257 16.62 -12.02 -4.24
C PHE A 257 15.82 -11.53 -5.45
N GLY A 258 16.08 -12.08 -6.65
CA GLY A 258 15.31 -11.75 -7.86
C GLY A 258 13.81 -12.02 -7.69
N THR A 259 13.45 -13.18 -7.14
CA THR A 259 12.04 -13.53 -6.89
C THR A 259 11.36 -12.63 -5.85
N GLU A 260 12.13 -12.12 -4.88
CA GLU A 260 11.63 -11.19 -3.87
C GLU A 260 11.44 -9.77 -4.45
N LEU A 261 12.37 -9.34 -5.30
CA LEU A 261 12.31 -8.04 -5.99
C LEU A 261 11.12 -7.95 -6.95
N GLU A 262 10.78 -9.04 -7.64
CA GLU A 262 9.58 -9.12 -8.50
C GLU A 262 8.26 -8.92 -7.75
N ARG A 263 8.24 -9.15 -6.44
CA ARG A 263 7.05 -8.94 -5.59
C ARG A 263 6.90 -7.49 -5.13
N ILE A 264 7.95 -6.67 -5.21
CA ILE A 264 7.93 -5.27 -4.76
C ILE A 264 6.93 -4.43 -5.57
N PRO A 265 6.90 -4.46 -6.91
CA PRO A 265 5.91 -3.70 -7.68
C PRO A 265 4.46 -4.04 -7.32
N ALA A 266 4.15 -5.32 -7.07
CA ALA A 266 2.82 -5.74 -6.66
C ALA A 266 2.43 -5.14 -5.29
N LYS A 267 3.39 -5.10 -4.34
CA LYS A 267 3.22 -4.45 -3.04
C LYS A 267 3.04 -2.94 -3.18
N GLU A 268 3.78 -2.27 -4.08
CA GLU A 268 3.62 -0.83 -4.35
C GLU A 268 2.23 -0.49 -4.88
N VAL A 269 1.72 -1.27 -5.85
CA VAL A 269 0.37 -1.07 -6.40
C VAL A 269 -0.70 -1.28 -5.33
N GLU A 270 -0.56 -2.32 -4.50
CA GLU A 270 -1.50 -2.57 -3.42
C GLU A 270 -1.46 -1.48 -2.35
N PHE A 271 -0.26 -1.02 -1.95
CA PHE A 271 -0.09 0.10 -1.03
C PHE A 271 -0.74 1.37 -1.56
N ALA A 272 -0.48 1.76 -2.82
CA ALA A 272 -1.08 2.94 -3.44
C ALA A 272 -2.62 2.86 -3.50
N ARG A 273 -3.16 1.65 -3.74
CA ARG A 273 -4.62 1.41 -3.69
C ARG A 273 -5.18 1.62 -2.28
N LEU A 274 -4.51 1.08 -1.27
CA LEU A 274 -4.93 1.18 0.14
C LEU A 274 -4.76 2.59 0.70
N GLU A 275 -3.75 3.34 0.26
CA GLU A 275 -3.54 4.74 0.64
C GLU A 275 -4.58 5.68 0.02
N ARG A 276 -5.02 5.41 -1.21
CA ARG A 276 -6.01 6.24 -1.90
C ARG A 276 -7.42 6.17 -1.28
N ARG A 277 -7.80 5.02 -0.71
CA ARG A 277 -9.14 4.79 -0.13
C ARG A 277 -9.51 5.74 1.02
N PRO A 278 -8.73 5.84 2.11
CA PRO A 278 -9.04 6.76 3.20
C PRO A 278 -9.05 8.21 2.73
N LYS A 279 -8.14 8.59 1.82
CA LYS A 279 -8.05 9.94 1.26
C LYS A 279 -9.33 10.37 0.52
N ILE A 280 -9.90 9.47 -0.29
CA ILE A 280 -11.18 9.72 -0.98
C ILE A 280 -12.32 9.86 0.03
N LEU A 281 -12.34 9.05 1.09
CA LEU A 281 -13.39 9.10 2.11
C LEU A 281 -13.28 10.38 2.95
N GLU A 282 -12.07 10.83 3.25
CA GLU A 282 -11.79 12.11 3.91
C GLU A 282 -12.26 13.29 3.04
N ASP A 283 -11.90 13.31 1.74
CA ASP A 283 -12.31 14.36 0.79
C ASP A 283 -13.84 14.47 0.63
N ILE A 284 -14.58 13.36 0.79
CA ILE A 284 -16.06 13.36 0.74
C ILE A 284 -16.66 13.80 2.07
N TYR A 285 -15.93 13.58 3.17
CA TYR A 285 -16.36 13.90 4.53
C TYR A 285 -16.18 15.39 4.88
N THR A 286 -15.12 16.04 4.38
CA THR A 286 -14.80 17.47 4.60
C THR A 286 -15.46 18.40 3.60
#